data_AF-A0A3B9CTN5-F1
#
_entry.id   AF-A0A3B9CTN5-F1
#
_cell.length_a   1.000
_cell.length_b   1.000
_cell.length_c   1.000
_cell.angle_alpha   90.00
_cell.angle_beta   90.00
_cell.angle_gamma   90.00
#
_symmetry.space_group_name_H-M   'P 1'
#
loop_
_entity.id
_entity.type
_entity.pdbx_description
1 polymer ?
#
loop_
_entity_poly.entity_id
_entity_poly.type
_entity_poly.pdbx_seq_one_letter_code
_entity_poly.pdbx_strand_id
1 'polypeptide(L)'
;MAFQANSDFAAKRSWIRTVLVLLGGVAIAAGGAYAFIAGGLSSDEQKARLTHTITRADLKVSIVEQGTLESSDNDEIKCKVRGFSTVNWVIKGGSVVRKGDILVRLDTKIIEEHYSLTKTNTHTATATLARTEADVKKAEIAIGAYLEGRYRAQLQQLEKEVELADLRLDTAKKILGNTEALFRGGYVNKLQVDGKKFIVNEAELDMRVKKTQIQVLNTCTKEMELESLRGNL
;
A
#
# COMPACT_ATOMS: atom_id res chain seq x y z
N MET A 1 -3.41 -143.19 -99.45
CA MET A 1 -2.28 -143.54 -100.35
C MET A 1 -2.29 -142.58 -101.53
N ALA A 2 -1.11 -142.21 -102.07
CA ALA A 2 -0.87 -141.43 -103.30
C ALA A 2 -1.51 -140.00 -103.38
N PHE A 3 -0.91 -138.94 -103.97
CA PHE A 3 -0.35 -138.71 -105.33
C PHE A 3 -1.42 -138.80 -106.44
N GLN A 4 -1.58 -137.88 -107.41
CA GLN A 4 -0.93 -136.58 -107.78
C GLN A 4 -1.88 -135.84 -108.81
N ALA A 5 -1.72 -134.64 -109.41
CA ALA A 5 -0.72 -133.56 -109.46
C ALA A 5 -1.34 -132.20 -109.98
N ASN A 6 -0.52 -131.12 -110.01
CA ASN A 6 -0.37 -129.95 -110.93
C ASN A 6 -1.45 -129.54 -112.00
N SER A 7 -1.50 -128.29 -112.53
CA SER A 7 -0.57 -127.12 -112.53
C SER A 7 -1.21 -125.75 -112.94
N ASP A 8 -0.59 -124.62 -112.53
CA ASP A 8 -0.44 -123.30 -113.22
C ASP A 8 -1.67 -122.37 -113.54
N PHE A 9 -1.57 -121.02 -113.68
CA PHE A 9 -0.77 -119.96 -112.98
C PHE A 9 -1.32 -118.52 -113.29
N ALA A 10 -0.97 -117.52 -112.45
CA ALA A 10 -0.76 -116.06 -112.74
C ALA A 10 -1.86 -114.94 -112.65
N ALA A 11 -1.48 -113.87 -111.89
CA ALA A 11 -1.67 -112.41 -112.09
C ALA A 11 -3.01 -111.65 -111.81
N LYS A 12 -2.99 -110.69 -110.86
CA LYS A 12 -2.89 -109.22 -111.10
C LYS A 12 -2.62 -108.42 -109.80
N ARG A 13 -1.92 -107.27 -109.88
CA ARG A 13 -1.36 -106.51 -108.72
C ARG A 13 -1.47 -104.98 -108.91
N SER A 14 -2.65 -104.38 -108.70
CA SER A 14 -2.84 -102.93 -108.97
C SER A 14 -3.75 -102.11 -108.02
N TRP A 15 -4.53 -102.71 -107.12
CA TRP A 15 -5.58 -101.98 -106.37
C TRP A 15 -5.08 -101.17 -105.16
N ILE A 16 -4.02 -101.62 -104.49
CA ILE A 16 -3.58 -101.05 -103.19
C ILE A 16 -3.09 -99.59 -103.29
N ARG A 17 -2.58 -99.16 -104.46
CA ARG A 17 -2.01 -97.81 -104.64
C ARG A 17 -3.05 -96.68 -104.65
N THR A 18 -4.31 -96.94 -105.02
CA THR A 18 -5.33 -95.88 -105.16
C THR A 18 -5.90 -95.42 -103.82
N VAL A 19 -5.91 -96.27 -102.79
CA VAL A 19 -6.53 -95.97 -101.49
C VAL A 19 -5.73 -94.93 -100.70
N LEU A 20 -4.39 -95.00 -100.74
CA LEU A 20 -3.51 -94.10 -99.97
C LEU A 20 -3.58 -92.64 -100.42
N VAL A 21 -3.83 -92.37 -101.71
CA VAL A 21 -3.89 -91.01 -102.26
C VAL A 21 -5.13 -90.26 -101.75
N LEU A 22 -6.28 -90.94 -101.65
CA LEU A 22 -7.52 -90.33 -101.16
C LEU A 22 -7.43 -89.94 -99.67
N LEU A 23 -6.77 -90.76 -98.84
CA LEU A 23 -6.65 -90.47 -97.41
C LEU A 23 -5.83 -89.20 -97.13
N GLY A 24 -4.77 -88.97 -97.92
CA GLY A 24 -3.91 -87.79 -97.79
C GLY A 24 -4.61 -86.46 -98.10
N GLY A 25 -5.53 -86.45 -99.08
CA GLY A 25 -6.26 -85.24 -99.47
C GLY A 25 -7.18 -84.68 -98.38
N VAL A 26 -7.83 -85.56 -97.61
CA VAL A 26 -8.78 -85.17 -96.55
C VAL A 26 -8.07 -84.44 -95.39
N ALA A 27 -6.87 -84.89 -95.01
CA ALA A 27 -6.10 -84.27 -93.93
C ALA A 27 -5.69 -82.81 -94.25
N ILE A 28 -5.33 -82.54 -95.50
CA ILE A 28 -4.91 -81.20 -95.95
C ILE A 28 -6.11 -80.23 -95.94
N ALA A 29 -7.28 -80.68 -96.39
CA ALA A 29 -8.50 -79.87 -96.38
C ALA A 29 -8.93 -79.50 -94.94
N ALA A 30 -8.86 -80.44 -94.00
CA ALA A 30 -9.18 -80.19 -92.60
C ALA A 30 -8.22 -79.17 -91.94
N GLY A 31 -6.91 -79.30 -92.20
CA GLY A 31 -5.90 -78.36 -91.71
C GLY A 31 -6.09 -76.94 -92.24
N GLY A 32 -6.39 -76.79 -93.54
CA GLY A 32 -6.65 -75.49 -94.16
C GLY A 32 -7.87 -74.77 -93.58
N ALA A 33 -8.96 -75.50 -93.31
CA ALA A 33 -10.16 -74.93 -92.70
C ALA A 33 -9.92 -74.41 -91.27
N TYR A 34 -9.16 -75.17 -90.46
CA TYR A 34 -8.90 -74.78 -89.06
C TYR A 34 -8.04 -73.50 -88.96
N ALA A 35 -7.03 -73.36 -89.82
CA ALA A 35 -6.18 -72.17 -89.87
C ALA A 35 -6.97 -70.89 -90.21
N PHE A 36 -7.94 -70.98 -91.13
CA PHE A 36 -8.75 -69.82 -91.54
C PHE A 36 -9.72 -69.35 -90.46
N ILE A 37 -10.25 -70.26 -89.64
CA ILE A 37 -11.14 -69.92 -88.51
C ILE A 37 -10.33 -69.35 -87.34
N ALA A 38 -9.16 -69.94 -87.03
CA ALA A 38 -8.29 -69.48 -85.96
C ALA A 38 -7.72 -68.06 -86.22
N GLY A 39 -7.49 -67.68 -87.48
CA GLY A 39 -7.01 -66.34 -87.85
C GLY A 39 -8.04 -65.21 -87.73
N GLY A 40 -9.31 -65.51 -87.46
CA GLY A 40 -10.40 -64.52 -87.47
C GLY A 40 -10.71 -63.84 -86.13
N LEU A 41 -10.21 -64.36 -85.00
CA LEU A 41 -10.56 -63.88 -83.64
C LEU A 41 -9.37 -63.22 -82.93
N SER A 42 -8.97 -62.04 -83.45
CA SER A 42 -8.00 -61.14 -82.80
C SER A 42 -8.58 -59.73 -82.69
N SER A 43 -9.48 -59.51 -81.73
CA SER A 43 -10.04 -58.19 -81.42
C SER A 43 -9.13 -57.44 -80.44
N ASP A 44 -8.65 -56.25 -80.82
CA ASP A 44 -7.79 -55.39 -79.99
C ASP A 44 -8.59 -54.73 -78.85
N GLU A 45 -8.41 -55.22 -77.61
CA GLU A 45 -9.15 -54.74 -76.43
C GLU A 45 -8.50 -53.48 -75.83
N GLN A 46 -8.72 -52.33 -76.48
CA GLN A 46 -8.19 -51.05 -76.01
C GLN A 46 -8.87 -50.58 -74.70
N LYS A 47 -8.10 -50.59 -73.62
CA LYS A 47 -8.53 -50.11 -72.28
C LYS A 47 -9.09 -48.69 -72.34
N ALA A 48 -10.36 -48.54 -71.94
CA ALA A 48 -11.03 -47.26 -71.85
C ALA A 48 -10.27 -46.28 -70.94
N ARG A 49 -10.02 -45.07 -71.44
CA ARG A 49 -9.37 -43.99 -70.68
C ARG A 49 -10.45 -43.10 -70.05
N LEU A 50 -10.30 -42.79 -68.77
CA LEU A 50 -11.13 -41.77 -68.11
C LEU A 50 -10.85 -40.40 -68.74
N THR A 51 -11.82 -39.87 -69.48
CA THR A 51 -11.79 -38.54 -70.09
C THR A 51 -12.90 -37.67 -69.48
N HIS A 52 -12.66 -36.37 -69.41
CA HIS A 52 -13.61 -35.39 -68.89
C HIS A 52 -13.73 -34.22 -69.87
N THR A 53 -14.95 -33.75 -70.10
CA THR A 53 -15.21 -32.65 -71.03
C THR A 53 -14.69 -31.34 -70.47
N ILE A 54 -13.76 -30.70 -71.16
CA ILE A 54 -13.18 -29.42 -70.75
C ILE A 54 -14.25 -28.34 -70.82
N THR A 55 -14.56 -27.72 -69.68
CA THR A 55 -15.44 -26.54 -69.58
C THR A 55 -14.62 -25.32 -69.15
N ARG A 56 -15.03 -24.12 -69.60
CA ARG A 56 -14.51 -22.86 -69.05
C ARG A 56 -15.48 -22.36 -67.99
N ALA A 57 -14.99 -22.28 -66.75
CA ALA A 57 -15.71 -21.76 -65.59
C ALA A 57 -14.72 -21.07 -64.65
N ASP A 58 -15.20 -20.12 -63.84
CA ASP A 58 -14.35 -19.37 -62.93
C ASP A 58 -13.94 -20.23 -61.72
N LEU A 59 -12.63 -20.51 -61.63
CA LEU A 59 -12.07 -21.27 -60.50
C LEU A 59 -12.07 -20.40 -59.24
N LYS A 60 -13.01 -20.65 -58.31
CA LYS A 60 -13.03 -20.01 -57.00
C LYS A 60 -11.88 -20.54 -56.13
N VAL A 61 -10.72 -19.89 -56.23
CA VAL A 61 -9.58 -20.13 -55.34
C VAL A 61 -9.86 -19.47 -53.98
N SER A 62 -10.21 -20.27 -52.98
CA SER A 62 -10.34 -19.83 -51.58
C SER A 62 -9.05 -20.13 -50.80
N ILE A 63 -8.34 -19.09 -50.40
CA ILE A 63 -7.23 -19.20 -49.43
C ILE A 63 -7.83 -19.10 -48.03
N VAL A 64 -7.49 -20.03 -47.14
CA VAL A 64 -7.92 -20.03 -45.73
C VAL A 64 -6.72 -19.71 -44.86
N GLU A 65 -6.62 -18.44 -44.45
CA GLU A 65 -5.54 -17.96 -43.59
C GLU A 65 -6.00 -17.94 -42.13
N GLN A 66 -5.10 -18.29 -41.20
CA GLN A 66 -5.36 -18.20 -39.76
C GLN A 66 -4.73 -16.90 -39.23
N GLY A 67 -5.59 -15.93 -38.90
CA GLY A 67 -5.19 -14.67 -38.25
C GLY A 67 -5.68 -14.59 -36.81
N THR A 68 -4.91 -13.91 -35.95
CA THR A 68 -5.30 -13.55 -34.59
C THR A 68 -5.88 -12.13 -34.55
N LEU A 69 -7.00 -11.94 -33.85
CA LEU A 69 -7.56 -10.61 -33.59
C LEU A 69 -6.90 -10.02 -32.33
N GLU A 70 -6.32 -8.83 -32.46
CA GLU A 70 -5.73 -8.04 -31.37
C GLU A 70 -6.28 -6.61 -31.41
N SER A 71 -6.34 -5.93 -30.26
CA SER A 71 -6.76 -4.52 -30.19
C SER A 71 -5.62 -3.60 -30.62
N SER A 72 -5.90 -2.64 -31.50
CA SER A 72 -4.91 -1.69 -32.01
C SER A 72 -4.41 -0.70 -30.93
N ASP A 73 -5.26 -0.39 -29.96
CA ASP A 73 -4.93 0.40 -28.76
C ASP A 73 -5.29 -0.39 -27.50
N ASN A 74 -4.46 -0.30 -26.45
CA ASN A 74 -4.67 -1.00 -25.18
C ASN A 74 -4.27 -0.10 -23.98
N ASP A 75 -5.24 0.32 -23.17
CA ASP A 75 -5.01 1.07 -21.93
C ASP A 75 -4.71 0.15 -20.74
N GLU A 76 -3.46 0.13 -20.27
CA GLU A 76 -3.05 -0.70 -19.12
C GLU A 76 -3.33 -0.01 -17.77
N ILE A 77 -4.32 -0.51 -17.02
CA ILE A 77 -4.74 0.09 -15.74
C ILE A 77 -3.94 -0.48 -14.56
N LYS A 78 -2.98 0.32 -14.07
CA LYS A 78 -2.10 -0.04 -12.95
C LYS A 78 -2.64 0.39 -11.59
N CYS A 79 -2.49 -0.49 -10.59
CA CYS A 79 -2.79 -0.16 -9.20
C CYS A 79 -1.83 0.95 -8.69
N LYS A 80 -2.38 1.94 -7.98
CA LYS A 80 -1.63 3.05 -7.38
C LYS A 80 -1.54 2.99 -5.85
N VAL A 81 -2.08 1.93 -5.23
CA VAL A 81 -1.99 1.72 -3.78
C VAL A 81 -0.57 1.27 -3.43
N ARG A 82 0.01 1.86 -2.38
CA ARG A 82 1.36 1.52 -1.91
C ARG A 82 1.32 0.21 -1.12
N GLY A 83 2.12 -0.77 -1.55
CA GLY A 83 2.26 -2.07 -0.89
C GLY A 83 1.36 -3.13 -1.52
N PHE A 84 0.91 -4.10 -0.72
CA PHE A 84 0.01 -5.16 -1.16
C PHE A 84 -1.41 -4.87 -0.67
N SER A 85 -2.42 -5.21 -1.49
CA SER A 85 -3.83 -5.06 -1.12
C SER A 85 -4.64 -6.19 -1.72
N THR A 86 -5.44 -6.87 -0.89
CA THR A 86 -6.30 -7.97 -1.31
C THR A 86 -7.34 -7.47 -2.31
N VAL A 87 -7.59 -8.24 -3.37
CA VAL A 87 -8.69 -7.97 -4.30
C VAL A 87 -9.96 -8.60 -3.76
N ASN A 88 -10.93 -7.77 -3.36
CA ASN A 88 -12.23 -8.21 -2.84
C ASN A 88 -13.24 -8.54 -3.97
N TRP A 89 -13.11 -7.89 -5.14
CA TRP A 89 -14.00 -8.13 -6.28
C TRP A 89 -13.34 -7.69 -7.61
N VAL A 90 -13.67 -8.37 -8.70
CA VAL A 90 -13.28 -8.06 -10.08
C VAL A 90 -14.49 -8.21 -10.99
N ILE A 91 -14.62 -7.34 -12.00
CA ILE A 91 -15.63 -7.48 -13.05
C ILE A 91 -15.40 -8.74 -13.90
N LYS A 92 -16.46 -9.35 -14.43
CA LYS A 92 -16.35 -10.52 -15.31
C LYS A 92 -15.58 -10.16 -16.59
N GLY A 93 -14.62 -10.99 -17.00
CA GLY A 93 -13.89 -10.83 -18.26
C GLY A 93 -14.84 -10.81 -19.47
N GLY A 94 -14.53 -9.97 -20.47
CA GLY A 94 -15.39 -9.75 -21.64
C GLY A 94 -16.58 -8.81 -21.41
N SER A 95 -16.71 -8.16 -20.24
CA SER A 95 -17.73 -7.13 -20.02
C SER A 95 -17.38 -5.83 -20.74
N VAL A 96 -18.36 -5.23 -21.42
CA VAL A 96 -18.24 -3.86 -21.96
C VAL A 96 -18.34 -2.86 -20.81
N VAL A 97 -17.40 -1.91 -20.75
CA VAL A 97 -17.26 -0.92 -19.68
C VAL A 97 -17.09 0.49 -20.24
N ARG A 98 -17.35 1.51 -19.42
CA ARG A 98 -17.20 2.93 -19.73
C ARG A 98 -16.25 3.60 -18.74
N LYS A 99 -15.76 4.79 -19.12
CA LYS A 99 -14.86 5.59 -18.29
C LYS A 99 -15.54 5.97 -16.97
N GLY A 100 -15.02 5.42 -15.86
CA GLY A 100 -15.55 5.61 -14.51
C GLY A 100 -16.21 4.37 -13.90
N ASP A 101 -16.47 3.32 -14.68
CA ASP A 101 -17.00 2.05 -14.16
C ASP A 101 -15.95 1.35 -13.27
N ILE A 102 -16.40 0.73 -12.17
CA ILE A 102 -15.52 0.02 -11.23
C ILE A 102 -15.14 -1.33 -11.83
N LEU A 103 -13.84 -1.53 -12.12
CA LEU A 103 -13.31 -2.78 -12.67
C LEU A 103 -12.84 -3.75 -11.57
N VAL A 104 -12.29 -3.21 -10.48
CA VAL A 104 -11.68 -3.93 -9.35
C VAL A 104 -12.02 -3.19 -8.06
N ARG A 105 -12.31 -3.93 -6.98
CA ARG A 105 -12.39 -3.40 -5.61
C ARG A 105 -11.33 -4.06 -4.75
N LEU A 106 -10.50 -3.25 -4.10
CA LEU A 106 -9.48 -3.68 -3.15
C LEU A 106 -10.03 -3.68 -1.71
N ASP A 107 -9.36 -4.38 -0.79
CA ASP A 107 -9.60 -4.21 0.65
C ASP A 107 -8.94 -2.92 1.15
N THR A 108 -9.73 -2.11 1.86
CA THR A 108 -9.37 -0.77 2.34
C THR A 108 -9.11 -0.72 3.85
N LYS A 109 -9.43 -1.79 4.61
CA LYS A 109 -9.39 -1.81 6.09
C LYS A 109 -8.11 -1.25 6.69
N ILE A 110 -6.94 -1.68 6.21
CA ILE A 110 -5.62 -1.24 6.71
C ILE A 110 -5.43 0.27 6.49
N ILE A 111 -5.94 0.80 5.37
CA ILE A 111 -5.85 2.24 5.03
C ILE A 111 -6.85 3.05 5.88
N GLU A 112 -8.06 2.53 6.08
CA GLU A 112 -9.09 3.14 6.94
C GLU A 112 -8.67 3.16 8.42
N GLU A 113 -8.02 2.10 8.90
CA GLU A 113 -7.43 2.00 10.23
C GLU A 113 -6.27 3.00 10.40
N HIS A 114 -5.30 3.01 9.48
CA HIS A 114 -4.22 4.00 9.51
C HIS A 114 -4.73 5.44 9.41
N TYR A 115 -5.76 5.72 8.61
CA TYR A 115 -6.41 7.03 8.54
C TYR A 115 -7.08 7.40 9.87
N SER A 116 -7.80 6.46 10.49
CA SER A 116 -8.49 6.67 11.77
C SER A 116 -7.51 6.87 12.93
N LEU A 117 -6.42 6.10 12.98
CA LEU A 117 -5.32 6.28 13.93
C LEU A 117 -4.62 7.63 13.72
N THR A 118 -4.30 7.99 12.47
CA THR A 118 -3.67 9.28 12.14
C THR A 118 -4.56 10.44 12.56
N LYS A 119 -5.86 10.39 12.24
CA LYS A 119 -6.86 11.39 12.62
C LYS A 119 -6.97 11.52 14.15
N THR A 120 -7.01 10.39 14.86
CA THR A 120 -7.02 10.35 16.33
C THR A 120 -5.76 11.01 16.90
N ASN A 121 -4.58 10.66 16.38
CA ASN A 121 -3.31 11.24 16.79
C ASN A 121 -3.24 12.75 16.52
N THR A 122 -3.75 13.23 15.38
CA THR A 122 -3.83 14.68 15.11
C THR A 122 -4.77 15.40 16.06
N HIS A 123 -5.95 14.84 16.36
CA HIS A 123 -6.88 15.46 17.34
C HIS A 123 -6.29 15.47 18.76
N THR A 124 -5.63 14.39 19.18
CA THR A 124 -4.90 14.34 20.47
C THR A 124 -3.78 15.37 20.51
N ALA A 125 -2.98 15.51 19.45
CA ALA A 125 -1.92 16.51 19.37
C ALA A 125 -2.46 17.95 19.44
N THR A 126 -3.55 18.26 18.72
CA THR A 126 -4.22 19.57 18.79
C THR A 126 -4.79 19.85 20.18
N ALA A 127 -5.40 18.85 20.83
CA ALA A 127 -5.94 19.00 22.18
C ALA A 127 -4.83 19.22 23.23
N THR A 128 -3.70 18.49 23.11
CA THR A 128 -2.52 18.70 23.95
C THR A 128 -1.93 20.09 23.74
N LEU A 129 -1.78 20.56 22.49
CA LEU A 129 -1.29 21.90 22.19
C LEU A 129 -2.18 22.98 22.80
N ALA A 130 -3.50 22.91 22.59
CA ALA A 130 -4.46 23.86 23.16
C ALA A 130 -4.46 23.85 24.70
N ARG A 131 -4.22 22.68 25.32
CA ARG A 131 -4.02 22.57 26.76
C ARG A 131 -2.71 23.22 27.22
N THR A 132 -1.59 22.91 26.59
CA THR A 132 -0.28 23.50 26.95
C THR A 132 -0.30 25.02 26.80
N GLU A 133 -0.94 25.56 25.76
CA GLU A 133 -1.16 27.00 25.64
C GLU A 133 -1.95 27.60 26.82
N ALA A 134 -2.97 26.89 27.33
CA ALA A 134 -3.77 27.34 28.46
C ALA A 134 -3.00 27.22 29.80
N ASP A 135 -2.22 26.15 29.97
CA ASP A 135 -1.37 25.94 31.14
C ASP A 135 -0.23 26.99 31.20
N VAL A 136 0.40 27.35 30.07
CA VAL A 136 1.39 28.45 29.97
C VAL A 136 0.74 29.80 30.31
N LYS A 137 -0.39 30.17 29.68
CA LYS A 137 -1.10 31.43 29.97
C LYS A 137 -1.51 31.54 31.44
N LYS A 138 -1.84 30.41 32.08
CA LYS A 138 -2.14 30.32 33.51
C LYS A 138 -0.89 30.54 34.38
N ALA A 139 0.28 30.05 33.98
CA ALA A 139 1.55 30.32 34.65
C ALA A 139 1.97 31.80 34.54
N GLU A 140 1.84 32.40 33.35
CA GLU A 140 2.05 33.84 33.11
C GLU A 140 1.16 34.70 34.04
N ILE A 141 -0.14 34.39 34.10
CA ILE A 141 -1.10 35.06 34.99
C ILE A 141 -0.72 34.87 36.47
N ALA A 142 -0.23 33.69 36.87
CA ALA A 142 0.19 33.42 38.24
C ALA A 142 1.43 34.23 38.65
N ILE A 143 2.39 34.43 37.74
CA ILE A 143 3.57 35.30 37.96
C ILE A 143 3.12 36.75 38.13
N GLY A 144 2.25 37.26 37.24
CA GLY A 144 1.70 38.62 37.36
C GLY A 144 0.93 38.84 38.66
N ALA A 145 -0.01 37.94 38.99
CA ALA A 145 -0.80 38.00 40.21
C ALA A 145 0.04 37.86 41.50
N TYR A 146 1.18 37.16 41.45
CA TYR A 146 2.15 37.17 42.54
C TYR A 146 2.82 38.54 42.70
N LEU A 147 3.43 39.07 41.63
CA LEU A 147 4.21 40.30 41.65
C LEU A 147 3.36 41.54 41.98
N GLU A 148 2.24 41.72 41.30
CA GLU A 148 1.40 42.91 41.42
C GLU A 148 0.43 42.84 42.61
N GLY A 149 0.00 41.62 42.96
CA GLY A 149 -0.93 41.36 44.06
C GLY A 149 -0.22 40.96 45.34
N ARG A 150 0.13 39.67 45.48
CA ARG A 150 0.59 39.07 46.75
C ARG A 150 1.85 39.75 47.31
N TYR A 151 2.90 39.86 46.51
CA TYR A 151 4.17 40.47 46.89
C TYR A 151 4.00 41.96 47.23
N ARG A 152 3.29 42.72 46.40
CA ARG A 152 3.05 44.15 46.63
C ARG A 152 2.28 44.42 47.92
N ALA A 153 1.24 43.64 48.20
CA ALA A 153 0.46 43.77 49.43
C ALA A 153 1.31 43.43 50.68
N GLN A 154 2.13 42.38 50.62
CA GLN A 154 3.07 42.03 51.70
C GLN A 154 4.12 43.12 51.94
N LEU A 155 4.70 43.67 50.87
CA LEU A 155 5.66 44.76 50.96
C LEU A 155 5.04 46.01 51.60
N GLN A 156 3.87 46.45 51.13
CA GLN A 156 3.15 47.59 51.69
C GLN A 156 2.74 47.40 53.16
N GLN A 157 2.44 46.17 53.58
CA GLN A 157 2.23 45.87 54.99
C GLN A 157 3.52 46.04 55.81
N LEU A 158 4.63 45.46 55.36
CA LEU A 158 5.91 45.55 56.08
C LEU A 158 6.46 46.99 56.10
N GLU A 159 6.30 47.76 55.02
CA GLU A 159 6.63 49.19 54.97
C GLU A 159 5.87 49.97 56.03
N LYS A 160 4.56 49.74 56.17
CA LYS A 160 3.72 50.33 57.22
C LYS A 160 4.15 49.90 58.63
N GLU A 161 4.57 48.65 58.82
CA GLU A 161 5.10 48.16 60.10
C GLU A 161 6.47 48.77 60.45
N VAL A 162 7.33 49.00 59.45
CA VAL A 162 8.60 49.74 59.62
C VAL A 162 8.35 51.19 60.01
N GLU A 163 7.45 51.89 59.32
CA GLU A 163 7.10 53.29 59.62
C GLU A 163 6.55 53.42 61.05
N LEU A 164 5.67 52.51 61.48
CA LEU A 164 5.15 52.48 62.85
C LEU A 164 6.25 52.21 63.89
N ALA A 165 7.25 51.39 63.56
CA ALA A 165 8.39 51.14 64.44
C ALA A 165 9.36 52.33 64.52
N ASP A 166 9.58 53.05 63.41
CA ASP A 166 10.42 54.27 63.38
C ASP A 166 9.76 55.41 64.20
N LEU A 167 8.44 55.60 64.05
CA LEU A 167 7.65 56.54 64.87
C LEU A 167 7.68 56.20 66.38
N ARG A 168 7.67 54.91 66.74
CA ARG A 168 7.87 54.47 68.14
C ARG A 168 9.27 54.79 68.64
N LEU A 169 10.30 54.57 67.82
CA LEU A 169 11.70 54.83 68.15
C LEU A 169 11.98 56.33 68.35
N ASP A 170 11.46 57.19 67.47
CA ASP A 170 11.51 58.64 67.62
C ASP A 170 10.76 59.11 68.88
N THR A 171 9.55 58.60 69.13
CA THR A 171 8.79 58.89 70.35
C THR A 171 9.56 58.48 71.62
N ALA A 172 10.17 57.30 71.63
CA ALA A 172 10.99 56.82 72.74
C ALA A 172 12.23 57.71 72.95
N LYS A 173 12.91 58.11 71.87
CA LYS A 173 14.07 59.03 71.93
C LYS A 173 13.68 60.41 72.48
N LYS A 174 12.55 60.96 72.07
CA LYS A 174 12.00 62.23 72.59
C LYS A 174 11.67 62.14 74.09
N ILE A 175 11.03 61.03 74.52
CA ILE A 175 10.74 60.78 75.93
C ILE A 175 12.03 60.62 76.75
N LEU A 176 13.04 59.90 76.23
CA LEU A 176 14.34 59.76 76.87
C LEU A 176 15.03 61.13 77.03
N GLY A 177 15.13 61.94 75.96
CA GLY A 177 15.78 63.26 76.02
C GLY A 177 15.13 64.20 77.03
N ASN A 178 13.80 64.18 77.16
CA ASN A 178 13.08 64.91 78.21
C ASN A 178 13.37 64.34 79.61
N THR A 179 13.41 63.01 79.76
CA THR A 179 13.73 62.34 81.04
C THR A 179 15.17 62.66 81.48
N GLU A 180 16.12 62.75 80.57
CA GLU A 180 17.50 63.16 80.85
C GLU A 180 17.61 64.66 81.20
N ALA A 181 16.77 65.52 80.63
CA ALA A 181 16.68 66.92 81.04
C ALA A 181 16.14 67.05 82.48
N LEU A 182 15.08 66.30 82.82
CA LEU A 182 14.55 66.24 84.19
C LEU A 182 15.56 65.64 85.18
N PHE A 183 16.39 64.67 84.75
CA PHE A 183 17.46 64.10 85.57
C PHE A 183 18.53 65.14 85.90
N ARG A 184 18.97 65.94 84.91
CA ARG A 184 19.88 67.08 85.13
C ARG A 184 19.29 68.14 86.06
N GLY A 185 17.97 68.27 86.10
CA GLY A 185 17.25 69.13 87.06
C GLY A 185 16.98 68.49 88.43
N GLY A 186 17.35 67.22 88.66
CA GLY A 186 17.12 66.51 89.92
C GLY A 186 15.69 65.97 90.14
N TYR A 187 14.80 66.08 89.15
CA TYR A 187 13.38 65.71 89.28
C TYR A 187 13.08 64.21 89.10
N VAL A 188 14.02 63.45 88.55
CA VAL A 188 13.92 62.00 88.35
C VAL A 188 15.23 61.32 88.73
N ASN A 189 15.18 60.02 89.02
CA ASN A 189 16.35 59.23 89.43
C ASN A 189 17.01 58.48 88.25
N LYS A 190 18.20 57.91 88.48
CA LYS A 190 18.98 57.21 87.44
C LYS A 190 18.24 55.97 86.90
N LEU A 191 17.55 55.22 87.75
CA LEU A 191 16.78 54.04 87.35
C LEU A 191 15.66 54.38 86.35
N GLN A 192 15.02 55.55 86.50
CA GLN A 192 14.04 56.05 85.53
C GLN A 192 14.68 56.39 84.19
N VAL A 193 15.87 57.00 84.17
CA VAL A 193 16.62 57.27 82.92
C VAL A 193 17.05 55.98 82.23
N ASP A 194 17.67 55.06 82.96
CA ASP A 194 18.17 53.80 82.40
C ASP A 194 17.01 52.90 81.92
N GLY A 195 15.86 52.95 82.61
CA GLY A 195 14.61 52.35 82.12
C GLY A 195 14.12 52.94 80.80
N LYS A 196 14.22 54.27 80.59
CA LYS A 196 13.88 54.87 79.27
C LYS A 196 14.92 54.55 78.19
N LYS A 197 16.20 54.35 78.54
CA LYS A 197 17.22 53.86 77.61
C LYS A 197 16.92 52.44 77.12
N PHE A 198 16.44 51.57 78.01
CA PHE A 198 15.98 50.24 77.62
C PHE A 198 14.86 50.29 76.56
N ILE A 199 13.83 51.13 76.77
CA ILE A 199 12.72 51.31 75.79
C ILE A 199 13.22 51.84 74.43
N VAL A 200 14.23 52.72 74.39
CA VAL A 200 14.84 53.18 73.13
C VAL A 200 15.56 52.03 72.41
N ASN A 201 16.33 51.22 73.14
CA ASN A 201 17.01 50.05 72.57
C ASN A 201 16.02 49.00 72.06
N GLU A 202 14.93 48.75 72.81
CA GLU A 202 13.84 47.84 72.43
C GLU A 202 13.17 48.29 71.12
N ALA A 203 12.80 49.57 71.02
CA ALA A 203 12.20 50.14 69.81
C ALA A 203 13.16 50.13 68.61
N GLU A 204 14.48 50.28 68.83
CA GLU A 204 15.46 50.18 67.75
C GLU A 204 15.61 48.74 67.26
N LEU A 205 15.53 47.75 68.15
CA LEU A 205 15.56 46.34 67.79
C LEU A 205 14.28 45.92 67.03
N ASP A 206 13.09 46.37 67.44
CA ASP A 206 11.83 46.17 66.67
C ASP A 206 11.96 46.75 65.26
N MET A 207 12.33 48.03 65.15
CA MET A 207 12.56 48.71 63.86
C MET A 207 13.60 47.98 62.99
N ARG A 208 14.66 47.42 63.59
CA ARG A 208 15.69 46.66 62.89
C ARG A 208 15.14 45.32 62.37
N VAL A 209 14.40 44.58 63.19
CA VAL A 209 13.74 43.32 62.79
C VAL A 209 12.75 43.56 61.64
N LYS A 210 11.95 44.64 61.69
CA LYS A 210 11.03 45.00 60.60
C LYS A 210 11.76 45.33 59.30
N LYS A 211 12.87 46.08 59.37
CA LYS A 211 13.70 46.37 58.18
C LYS A 211 14.36 45.09 57.62
N THR A 212 14.78 44.14 58.46
CA THR A 212 15.25 42.82 58.02
C THR A 212 14.14 41.95 57.41
N GLN A 213 12.89 42.04 57.89
CA GLN A 213 11.76 41.32 57.28
C GLN A 213 11.52 41.76 55.82
N ILE A 214 11.66 43.06 55.50
CA ILE A 214 11.62 43.56 54.12
C ILE A 214 12.79 43.01 53.29
N GLN A 215 14.01 42.95 53.84
CA GLN A 215 15.17 42.39 53.14
C GLN A 215 14.97 40.91 52.80
N VAL A 216 14.47 40.10 53.74
CA VAL A 216 14.18 38.67 53.50
C VAL A 216 13.06 38.49 52.47
N LEU A 217 12.00 39.31 52.52
CA LEU A 217 10.94 39.29 51.50
C LEU A 217 11.50 39.58 50.11
N ASN A 218 12.31 40.64 49.98
CA ASN A 218 12.80 41.13 48.69
C ASN A 218 13.87 40.23 48.06
N THR A 219 14.79 39.69 48.86
CA THR A 219 15.96 38.92 48.38
C THR A 219 15.71 37.40 48.40
N CYS A 220 15.03 36.86 49.41
CA CYS A 220 14.86 35.41 49.55
C CYS A 220 13.48 34.95 49.08
N THR A 221 12.41 35.48 49.68
CA THR A 221 11.04 34.98 49.44
C THR A 221 10.57 35.26 48.02
N LYS A 222 10.84 36.47 47.51
CA LYS A 222 10.49 36.89 46.15
C LYS A 222 11.15 36.01 45.09
N GLU A 223 12.46 35.80 45.19
CA GLU A 223 13.22 35.03 44.20
C GLU A 223 12.81 33.55 44.22
N MET A 224 12.65 32.97 45.42
CA MET A 224 12.23 31.58 45.59
C MET A 224 10.81 31.30 45.04
N GLU A 225 9.82 32.14 45.35
CA GLU A 225 8.46 31.98 44.80
C GLU A 225 8.45 32.23 43.28
N LEU A 226 9.21 33.22 42.79
CA LEU A 226 9.24 33.58 41.38
C LEU A 226 9.91 32.48 40.51
N GLU A 227 11.00 31.86 40.98
CA GLU A 227 11.59 30.70 40.31
C GLU A 227 10.68 29.46 40.44
N SER A 228 9.95 29.28 41.54
CA SER A 228 8.94 28.22 41.65
C SER A 228 7.79 28.42 40.64
N LEU A 229 7.33 29.66 40.43
CA LEU A 229 6.30 29.98 39.43
C LEU A 229 6.83 29.85 37.99
N ARG A 230 8.09 30.24 37.73
CA ARG A 230 8.77 29.99 36.44
C ARG A 230 8.94 28.51 36.14
N GLY A 231 9.20 27.67 37.15
CA GLY A 231 9.28 26.22 36.99
C GLY A 231 7.96 25.52 36.65
N ASN A 232 6.85 26.26 36.57
CA ASN A 232 5.54 25.79 36.12
C ASN A 232 5.13 26.34 34.73
N LEU A 233 6.06 26.93 33.98
CA LEU A 233 5.86 27.61 32.69
C LEU A 233 6.61 26.88 31.55
#